data_AF-A0A8B8BAS6-F1
#
_entry.id   AF-A0A8B8BAS6-F1
#
_cell.length_a   1.000
_cell.length_b   1.000
_cell.length_c   1.000
_cell.angle_alpha   90.00
_cell.angle_beta   90.00
_cell.angle_gamma   90.00
#
_symmetry.space_group_name_H-M   'P 1'
#
loop_
_entity.id
_entity.type
_entity.pdbx_description
1 polymer ?
#
loop_
_entity_poly.entity_id
_entity_poly.type
_entity_poly.pdbx_seq_one_letter_code
_entity_poly.pdbx_strand_id
1 'polypeptide(L)'
;MVWILFTIGLSLQFAGCAFHQCQRKHLKISAKYEIQESDFKPLFTMEQNTSGALFHSCLNQCENFQHCIGLEVCNVGESLYRCRGCCEWRKRKVYSSSSGSSKCTYFEKYINFGANIALNKTATLSAQYDSITASSNAVDGITVCPSIEFVAASSLTRDSWLSIQLESTYSIRMVVIYARTDWHAYEADHTRVIVSSDNFNYPCGGEYPGPTQENDVIDFLCAAGTVGSNITIHKRPPHDEHLTVCEVEVFGNLYP
;
A
#
# COMPACT_ATOMS: atom_id res chain seq x y z
N MET A 1 -54.76 44.86 -23.88
CA MET A 1 -53.36 44.56 -23.49
C MET A 1 -53.39 43.33 -22.61
N VAL A 2 -52.71 42.28 -23.08
CA VAL A 2 -52.72 40.92 -22.53
C VAL A 2 -51.76 40.85 -21.35
N TRP A 3 -52.19 40.31 -20.21
CA TRP A 3 -51.30 39.94 -19.10
C TRP A 3 -51.14 38.41 -19.12
N ILE A 4 -49.96 37.96 -19.55
CA ILE A 4 -49.55 36.55 -19.50
C ILE A 4 -49.00 36.27 -18.11
N LEU A 5 -49.64 35.35 -17.38
CA LEU A 5 -49.12 34.77 -16.15
C LEU A 5 -47.90 33.90 -16.48
N PHE A 6 -46.72 34.29 -15.99
CA PHE A 6 -45.53 33.43 -16.01
C PHE A 6 -45.53 32.55 -14.75
N THR A 7 -45.84 31.26 -14.93
CA THR A 7 -45.55 30.23 -13.93
C THR A 7 -44.08 29.84 -14.05
N ILE A 8 -43.29 30.18 -13.03
CA ILE A 8 -41.89 29.73 -12.91
C ILE A 8 -41.94 28.29 -12.39
N GLY A 9 -41.87 27.32 -13.30
CA GLY A 9 -41.60 25.93 -12.96
C GLY A 9 -40.13 25.78 -12.56
N LEU A 10 -39.87 25.58 -11.27
CA LEU A 10 -38.56 25.17 -10.79
C LEU A 10 -38.32 23.71 -11.21
N SER A 11 -37.69 23.51 -12.37
CA SER A 11 -37.15 22.19 -12.72
C SER A 11 -35.89 21.97 -11.88
N LEU A 12 -36.04 21.31 -10.72
CA LEU A 12 -34.90 20.65 -10.08
C LEU A 12 -34.38 19.59 -11.05
N GLN A 13 -33.32 19.92 -11.76
CA GLN A 13 -32.50 18.93 -12.44
C GLN A 13 -31.80 18.12 -11.35
N PHE A 14 -32.45 17.03 -10.92
CA PHE A 14 -31.71 15.94 -10.33
C PHE A 14 -30.74 15.45 -11.40
N ALA A 15 -29.47 15.79 -11.26
CA ALA A 15 -28.38 15.14 -11.97
C ALA A 15 -28.30 13.70 -11.48
N GLY A 16 -29.26 12.87 -11.90
CA GLY A 16 -29.19 11.44 -11.79
C GLY A 16 -28.05 10.99 -12.70
N CYS A 17 -26.88 10.73 -12.12
CA CYS A 17 -25.85 9.98 -12.82
C CYS A 17 -26.46 8.63 -13.22
N ALA A 18 -26.66 8.45 -14.53
CA ALA A 18 -27.05 7.17 -15.08
C ALA A 18 -26.00 6.13 -14.67
N PHE A 19 -26.46 5.04 -14.06
CA PHE A 19 -25.70 3.90 -13.53
C PHE A 19 -24.69 3.27 -14.54
N HIS A 20 -24.77 3.65 -15.82
CA HIS A 20 -23.95 3.14 -16.90
C HIS A 20 -22.75 4.00 -17.33
N GLN A 21 -22.51 5.15 -16.71
CA GLN A 21 -21.46 6.07 -17.18
C GLN A 21 -20.45 6.57 -16.13
N CYS A 22 -20.34 5.91 -14.98
CA CYS A 22 -19.09 5.95 -14.23
C CYS A 22 -18.10 5.04 -14.97
N GLN A 23 -17.31 5.63 -15.87
CA GLN A 23 -16.38 4.86 -16.71
C GLN A 23 -15.36 4.16 -15.80
N ARG A 24 -15.56 2.86 -15.52
CA ARG A 24 -14.59 1.95 -14.90
C ARG A 24 -13.28 1.80 -15.72
N LYS A 25 -13.02 2.67 -16.71
CA LYS A 25 -11.91 2.57 -17.65
C LYS A 25 -10.53 2.50 -16.98
N HIS A 26 -10.42 2.92 -15.72
CA HIS A 26 -9.18 2.91 -14.96
C HIS A 26 -9.17 1.96 -13.74
N LEU A 27 -10.23 1.16 -13.54
CA LEU A 27 -10.34 0.21 -12.44
C LEU A 27 -10.47 -1.23 -12.95
N LYS A 28 -9.65 -2.14 -12.41
CA LYS A 28 -9.79 -3.59 -12.60
C LYS A 28 -10.34 -4.21 -11.32
N ILE A 29 -11.15 -5.26 -11.45
CA ILE A 29 -11.47 -6.13 -10.32
C ILE A 29 -10.23 -6.98 -10.06
N SER A 30 -9.57 -6.75 -8.93
CA SER A 30 -8.37 -7.50 -8.57
C SER A 30 -8.68 -8.71 -7.69
N ALA A 31 -9.78 -8.65 -6.91
CA ALA A 31 -10.16 -9.76 -6.05
C ALA A 31 -11.66 -9.73 -5.67
N LYS A 32 -12.20 -10.89 -5.31
CA LYS A 32 -13.56 -11.06 -4.77
C LYS A 32 -13.51 -11.87 -3.47
N TYR A 33 -13.07 -11.23 -2.40
CA TYR A 33 -13.00 -11.79 -1.05
C TYR A 33 -13.04 -10.63 -0.04
N GLU A 34 -13.30 -10.93 1.22
CA GLU A 34 -13.24 -9.94 2.30
C GLU A 34 -11.80 -9.80 2.80
N ILE A 35 -11.22 -8.61 2.65
CA ILE A 35 -9.86 -8.31 3.09
C ILE A 35 -9.80 -8.35 4.61
N GLN A 36 -8.87 -9.12 5.16
CA GLN A 36 -8.67 -9.21 6.61
C GLN A 36 -7.95 -7.96 7.12
N GLU A 37 -8.24 -7.53 8.36
CA GLU A 37 -7.57 -6.37 8.96
C GLU A 37 -6.05 -6.57 9.11
N SER A 38 -5.59 -7.81 9.29
CA SER A 38 -4.17 -8.17 9.34
C SER A 38 -3.42 -7.96 8.02
N ASP A 39 -4.15 -7.85 6.91
CA ASP A 39 -3.58 -7.80 5.57
C ASP A 39 -3.69 -6.40 4.97
N PHE A 40 -4.31 -5.44 5.68
CA PHE A 40 -4.69 -4.17 5.08
C PHE A 40 -5.02 -3.08 6.10
N LYS A 41 -4.36 -1.93 5.96
CA LYS A 41 -4.71 -0.71 6.70
C LYS A 41 -5.31 0.35 5.77
N PRO A 42 -6.63 0.65 5.85
CA PRO A 42 -7.27 1.62 4.98
C PRO A 42 -6.80 3.06 5.24
N LEU A 43 -6.81 3.89 4.21
CA LEU A 43 -6.69 5.36 4.35
C LEU A 43 -7.97 5.96 4.95
N PHE A 44 -9.11 5.36 4.62
CA PHE A 44 -10.41 5.76 5.09
C PHE A 44 -11.40 4.60 4.96
N THR A 45 -12.43 4.64 5.80
CA THR A 45 -13.59 3.74 5.75
C THR A 45 -14.84 4.59 5.67
N MET A 46 -15.81 4.18 4.86
CA MET A 46 -17.12 4.81 4.81
C MET A 46 -18.22 3.78 4.61
N GLU A 47 -19.45 4.14 4.97
CA GLU A 47 -20.62 3.29 4.82
C GLU A 47 -21.76 4.04 4.14
N GLN A 48 -22.59 3.31 3.42
CA GLN A 48 -23.78 3.82 2.74
C GLN A 48 -24.85 2.73 2.63
N ASN A 49 -26.09 3.16 2.43
CA ASN A 49 -27.22 2.24 2.38
C ASN A 49 -27.43 1.61 1.00
N THR A 50 -26.72 2.10 -0.03
CA THR A 50 -26.77 1.56 -1.38
C THR A 50 -25.36 1.38 -1.95
N SER A 51 -25.17 0.32 -2.73
CA SER A 51 -23.87 0.03 -3.36
C SER A 51 -23.43 1.11 -4.34
N GLY A 52 -24.38 1.69 -5.09
CA GLY A 52 -24.10 2.76 -6.05
C GLY A 52 -23.59 4.03 -5.37
N ALA A 53 -24.32 4.53 -4.37
CA ALA A 53 -23.90 5.73 -3.63
C ALA A 53 -22.56 5.49 -2.92
N LEU A 54 -22.36 4.31 -2.33
CA LEU A 54 -21.08 3.94 -1.72
C LEU A 54 -19.93 4.03 -2.73
N PHE A 55 -20.07 3.34 -3.86
CA PHE A 55 -19.01 3.23 -4.84
C PHE A 55 -18.61 4.61 -5.37
N HIS A 56 -19.58 5.46 -5.68
CA HIS A 56 -19.33 6.83 -6.14
C HIS A 56 -18.62 7.68 -5.09
N SER A 57 -19.13 7.74 -3.85
CA SER A 57 -18.52 8.51 -2.78
C SER A 57 -17.11 8.02 -2.45
N CYS A 58 -16.91 6.70 -2.45
CA CYS A 58 -15.62 6.10 -2.14
C CYS A 58 -14.59 6.32 -3.24
N LEU A 59 -14.98 6.18 -4.50
CA LEU A 59 -14.11 6.46 -5.64
C LEU A 59 -13.70 7.93 -5.64
N ASN A 60 -14.65 8.85 -5.46
CA ASN A 60 -14.37 10.28 -5.38
C ASN A 60 -13.41 10.61 -4.23
N GLN A 61 -13.58 9.99 -3.05
CA GLN A 61 -12.63 10.18 -1.96
C GLN A 61 -11.25 9.60 -2.30
N CYS A 62 -11.18 8.43 -2.93
CA CYS A 62 -9.92 7.83 -3.40
C CYS A 62 -9.25 8.65 -4.52
N GLU A 63 -9.96 9.47 -5.27
CA GLU A 63 -9.37 10.39 -6.25
C GLU A 63 -8.73 11.60 -5.58
N ASN A 64 -9.24 12.03 -4.42
CA ASN A 64 -8.66 13.10 -3.62
C ASN A 64 -7.38 12.67 -2.88
N PHE A 65 -7.28 11.40 -2.49
CA PHE A 65 -6.03 10.83 -1.96
C PHE A 65 -5.15 10.37 -3.14
N GLN A 66 -4.17 11.18 -3.54
CA GLN A 66 -3.27 10.86 -4.68
C GLN A 66 -2.53 9.52 -4.56
N HIS A 67 -2.31 9.04 -3.35
CA HIS A 67 -1.69 7.73 -3.06
C HIS A 67 -2.72 6.61 -2.86
N CYS A 68 -4.01 6.88 -3.07
CA CYS A 68 -5.03 5.85 -3.04
C CYS A 68 -5.03 5.04 -4.34
N ILE A 69 -4.76 3.74 -4.23
CA ILE A 69 -4.52 2.87 -5.39
C ILE A 69 -5.68 1.91 -5.68
N GLY A 70 -6.71 1.93 -4.85
CA GLY A 70 -7.84 1.03 -5.00
C GLY A 70 -8.85 1.17 -3.87
N LEU A 71 -9.93 0.41 -3.96
CA LEU A 71 -11.02 0.43 -2.98
C LEU A 71 -11.67 -0.95 -2.86
N GLU A 72 -11.92 -1.37 -1.63
CA GLU A 72 -12.73 -2.55 -1.34
C GLU A 72 -14.16 -2.11 -1.08
N VAL A 73 -15.13 -2.76 -1.73
CA VAL A 73 -16.56 -2.56 -1.48
C VAL A 73 -17.17 -3.87 -1.02
N CYS A 74 -17.81 -3.84 0.15
CA CYS A 74 -18.45 -4.99 0.78
C CYS A 74 -19.93 -4.73 1.01
N ASN A 75 -20.78 -5.73 0.74
CA ASN A 75 -22.10 -5.82 1.34
C ASN A 75 -21.95 -6.44 2.75
N VAL A 76 -22.24 -5.66 3.78
CA VAL A 76 -22.10 -6.06 5.19
C VAL A 76 -23.46 -6.26 5.88
N GLY A 77 -24.58 -6.06 5.17
CA GLY A 77 -25.94 -6.20 5.70
C GLY A 77 -27.03 -6.01 4.63
N GLU A 78 -28.30 -6.11 5.02
CA GLU A 78 -29.45 -6.07 4.09
C GLU A 78 -29.53 -4.78 3.26
N SER A 79 -29.07 -3.66 3.80
CA SER A 79 -28.96 -2.37 3.11
C SER A 79 -27.82 -1.57 3.69
N LEU A 80 -26.68 -2.23 3.92
CA LEU A 80 -25.48 -1.59 4.43
C LEU A 80 -24.28 -2.08 3.63
N TYR A 81 -23.56 -1.12 3.07
CA TYR A 81 -22.36 -1.36 2.31
C TYR A 81 -21.21 -0.57 2.94
N ARG A 82 -20.05 -1.21 3.04
CA ARG A 82 -18.81 -0.62 3.53
C ARG A 82 -17.82 -0.46 2.39
N CYS A 83 -17.16 0.69 2.32
CA CYS A 83 -15.99 0.89 1.48
C CYS A 83 -14.73 1.14 2.31
N ARG A 84 -13.61 0.54 1.91
CA ARG A 84 -12.28 0.82 2.44
C ARG A 84 -11.36 1.30 1.32
N GLY A 85 -10.84 2.52 1.42
CA GLY A 85 -9.88 3.07 0.46
C GLY A 85 -8.47 2.58 0.75
N CYS A 86 -7.77 2.03 -0.24
CA CYS A 86 -6.41 1.54 -0.07
C CYS A 86 -5.37 2.63 -0.28
N CYS A 87 -4.31 2.68 0.51
CA CYS A 87 -4.13 2.15 1.87
C CYS A 87 -2.85 2.78 2.44
N GLU A 88 -2.62 2.71 3.75
CA GLU A 88 -1.30 3.02 4.31
C GLU A 88 -0.31 1.89 4.01
N TRP A 89 -0.75 0.65 4.22
CA TRP A 89 -0.04 -0.56 3.83
C TRP A 89 -1.03 -1.68 3.50
N ARG A 90 -0.57 -2.67 2.73
CA ARG A 90 -1.29 -3.92 2.48
C ARG A 90 -0.34 -5.06 2.22
N LYS A 91 -0.81 -6.29 2.40
CA LYS A 91 -0.14 -7.47 1.86
C LYS A 91 -0.58 -7.73 0.43
N ARG A 92 0.37 -8.08 -0.44
CA ARG A 92 0.04 -8.73 -1.71
C ARG A 92 -0.38 -10.15 -1.41
N LYS A 93 -1.55 -10.55 -1.89
CA LYS A 93 -1.90 -11.96 -1.97
C LYS A 93 -2.19 -12.29 -3.43
N VAL A 94 -1.66 -13.43 -3.88
CA VAL A 94 -2.00 -13.99 -5.19
C VAL A 94 -3.30 -14.75 -5.02
N TYR A 95 -4.42 -14.11 -5.36
CA TYR A 95 -5.72 -14.76 -5.26
C TYR A 95 -5.88 -15.72 -6.44
N SER A 96 -5.61 -17.01 -6.22
CA SER A 96 -6.32 -18.02 -7.00
C SER A 96 -7.80 -17.80 -6.71
N SER A 97 -8.62 -17.74 -7.75
CA SER A 97 -10.05 -17.48 -7.67
C SER A 97 -10.72 -18.48 -6.72
N SER A 98 -10.75 -18.16 -5.42
CA SER A 98 -11.46 -18.91 -4.41
C SER A 98 -12.94 -18.87 -4.76
N SER A 99 -13.48 -20.05 -5.00
CA SER A 99 -14.80 -20.39 -5.52
C SER A 99 -15.97 -20.06 -4.58
N GLY A 100 -15.87 -18.97 -3.82
CA GLY A 100 -16.96 -18.42 -3.00
C GLY A 100 -17.45 -17.10 -3.58
N SER A 101 -18.78 -16.92 -3.66
CA SER A 101 -19.36 -15.60 -3.97
C SER A 101 -19.14 -14.65 -2.80
N SER A 102 -17.95 -14.05 -2.70
CA SER A 102 -17.71 -13.04 -1.68
C SER A 102 -18.67 -11.86 -1.87
N LYS A 103 -19.16 -11.32 -0.74
CA LYS A 103 -19.90 -10.06 -0.69
C LYS A 103 -19.01 -8.83 -0.89
N CYS A 104 -17.69 -9.04 -0.96
CA CYS A 104 -16.68 -8.01 -1.10
C CYS A 104 -16.01 -8.09 -2.49
N THR A 105 -15.71 -6.93 -3.05
CA THR A 105 -14.94 -6.80 -4.30
C THR A 105 -13.89 -5.73 -4.12
N TYR A 106 -12.64 -6.07 -4.42
CA TYR A 106 -11.53 -5.13 -4.43
C TYR A 106 -11.26 -4.65 -5.86
N PHE A 107 -11.32 -3.33 -6.02
CA PHE A 107 -11.06 -2.63 -7.27
C PHE A 107 -9.69 -1.95 -7.17
N GLU A 108 -8.81 -2.21 -8.13
CA GLU A 108 -7.50 -1.56 -8.21
C GLU A 108 -7.46 -0.58 -9.38
N LYS A 109 -6.81 0.56 -9.17
CA LYS A 109 -6.46 1.48 -10.25
C LYS A 109 -5.35 0.87 -11.12
N TYR A 110 -5.41 1.13 -12.42
CA TYR A 110 -4.29 0.80 -13.30
C TYR A 110 -3.17 1.82 -13.09
N ILE A 111 -2.20 1.47 -12.23
CA ILE A 111 -1.04 2.31 -11.92
C ILE A 111 0.22 1.59 -12.38
N ASN A 112 0.99 2.26 -13.23
CA ASN A 112 2.36 1.87 -13.48
C ASN A 112 3.26 2.62 -12.47
N PHE A 113 3.92 1.86 -11.61
CA PHE A 113 4.85 2.40 -10.61
C PHE A 113 6.27 2.60 -11.14
N GLY A 114 6.57 2.13 -12.35
CA GLY A 114 7.90 2.17 -12.94
C GLY A 114 8.77 1.00 -12.51
N ALA A 115 10.08 1.15 -12.68
CA ALA A 115 11.08 0.16 -12.27
C ALA A 115 11.45 0.31 -10.79
N ASN A 116 11.96 -0.77 -10.18
CA ASN A 116 12.56 -0.72 -8.84
C ASN A 116 13.80 0.19 -8.87
N ILE A 117 13.74 1.33 -8.19
CA ILE A 117 14.87 2.28 -8.11
C ILE A 117 15.89 1.91 -7.04
N ALA A 118 15.58 0.96 -6.15
CA ALA A 118 16.50 0.45 -5.14
C ALA A 118 17.44 -0.64 -5.66
N LEU A 119 17.14 -1.24 -6.82
CA LEU A 119 17.94 -2.33 -7.39
C LEU A 119 19.42 -1.94 -7.50
N ASN A 120 20.29 -2.78 -6.92
CA ASN A 120 21.75 -2.62 -6.85
C ASN A 120 22.23 -1.33 -6.17
N LYS A 121 21.39 -0.67 -5.36
CA LYS A 121 21.79 0.49 -4.56
C LYS A 121 22.60 0.08 -3.34
N THR A 122 23.23 1.06 -2.70
CA THR A 122 23.93 0.81 -1.45
C THR A 122 22.90 0.61 -0.34
N ALA A 123 23.03 -0.51 0.37
CA ALA A 123 22.21 -0.83 1.52
C ALA A 123 23.11 -1.03 2.76
N THR A 124 22.64 -0.57 3.93
CA THR A 124 23.36 -0.66 5.20
C THR A 124 22.42 -1.14 6.29
N LEU A 125 22.85 -2.12 7.09
CA LEU A 125 22.16 -2.57 8.29
C LEU A 125 22.71 -1.85 9.52
N SER A 126 21.88 -1.67 10.55
CA SER A 126 22.29 -1.10 11.84
C SER A 126 23.49 -1.85 12.44
N ALA A 127 23.43 -3.18 12.39
CA ALA A 127 24.52 -4.11 12.64
C ALA A 127 24.19 -5.38 11.86
N GLN A 128 25.11 -5.90 11.06
CA GLN A 128 24.88 -7.14 10.30
C GLN A 128 24.88 -8.35 11.24
N TYR A 129 24.03 -9.35 10.97
CA TYR A 129 23.94 -10.57 11.77
C TYR A 129 25.12 -11.52 11.53
N ASP A 130 25.38 -11.86 10.27
CA ASP A 130 26.47 -12.75 9.85
C ASP A 130 27.04 -12.28 8.50
N SER A 131 28.28 -12.66 8.19
CA SER A 131 28.90 -12.47 6.87
C SER A 131 28.04 -12.88 5.67
N ILE A 132 27.18 -13.91 5.82
CA ILE A 132 26.32 -14.41 4.74
C ILE A 132 24.98 -13.68 4.61
N THR A 133 24.61 -12.82 5.57
CA THR A 133 23.35 -12.07 5.58
C THR A 133 23.54 -10.58 5.24
N ALA A 134 24.31 -10.34 4.18
CA ALA A 134 24.75 -9.01 3.78
C ALA A 134 23.58 -8.05 3.49
N SER A 135 23.76 -6.77 3.81
CA SER A 135 22.74 -5.74 3.53
C SER A 135 22.41 -5.61 2.04
N SER A 136 23.36 -5.92 1.15
CA SER A 136 23.17 -5.90 -0.31
C SER A 136 22.11 -6.87 -0.80
N ASN A 137 21.83 -7.94 -0.05
CA ASN A 137 20.81 -8.92 -0.40
C ASN A 137 19.41 -8.29 -0.42
N ALA A 138 19.18 -7.19 0.31
CA ALA A 138 17.89 -6.50 0.30
C ALA A 138 17.57 -5.74 -0.99
N VAL A 139 18.49 -5.69 -1.95
CA VAL A 139 18.36 -4.87 -3.16
C VAL A 139 18.98 -5.56 -4.38
N ASP A 140 19.07 -6.90 -4.36
CA ASP A 140 19.72 -7.68 -5.40
C ASP A 140 18.76 -8.17 -6.50
N GLY A 141 17.45 -7.94 -6.32
CA GLY A 141 16.39 -8.35 -7.23
C GLY A 141 15.84 -9.76 -6.98
N ILE A 142 16.25 -10.45 -5.90
CA ILE A 142 15.82 -11.80 -5.55
C ILE A 142 14.66 -11.74 -4.54
N THR A 143 13.45 -11.67 -5.08
CA THR A 143 12.22 -11.50 -4.28
C THR A 143 11.75 -12.74 -3.51
N VAL A 144 12.37 -13.90 -3.73
CA VAL A 144 12.08 -15.17 -3.07
C VAL A 144 13.42 -15.74 -2.63
N CYS A 145 13.75 -15.59 -1.34
CA CYS A 145 15.06 -15.96 -0.80
C CYS A 145 15.10 -17.44 -0.39
N PRO A 146 15.70 -18.36 -1.18
CA PRO A 146 15.61 -19.81 -0.95
C PRO A 146 16.45 -20.29 0.25
N SER A 147 17.39 -19.47 0.72
CA SER A 147 18.25 -19.75 1.86
C SER A 147 18.70 -18.44 2.51
N ILE A 148 19.32 -18.56 3.69
CA ILE A 148 19.79 -17.42 4.48
C ILE A 148 20.81 -16.52 3.76
N GLU A 149 21.52 -17.05 2.75
CA GLU A 149 22.50 -16.30 1.94
C GLU A 149 21.86 -15.22 1.06
N PHE A 150 20.55 -15.29 0.85
CA PHE A 150 19.73 -14.34 0.10
C PHE A 150 18.90 -13.42 1.01
N VAL A 151 19.24 -13.36 2.30
CA VAL A 151 18.54 -12.54 3.29
C VAL A 151 19.46 -11.42 3.74
N ALA A 152 18.95 -10.19 3.82
CA ALA A 152 19.59 -9.14 4.61
C ALA A 152 19.08 -9.22 6.04
N ALA A 153 19.97 -9.38 7.02
CA ALA A 153 19.57 -9.56 8.41
C ALA A 153 20.39 -8.71 9.38
N SER A 154 19.69 -7.94 10.21
CA SER A 154 20.34 -7.23 11.32
C SER A 154 20.64 -8.18 12.48
N SER A 155 21.70 -7.89 13.23
CA SER A 155 21.87 -8.39 14.60
C SER A 155 20.73 -7.89 15.50
N LEU A 156 20.53 -8.57 16.64
CA LEU A 156 19.60 -8.16 17.68
C LEU A 156 20.09 -6.86 18.32
N THR A 157 19.50 -5.74 17.93
CA THR A 157 19.79 -4.43 18.50
C THR A 157 18.50 -3.75 18.93
N ARG A 158 18.60 -2.83 19.89
CA ARG A 158 17.42 -2.10 20.40
C ARG A 158 16.62 -1.41 19.29
N ASP A 159 17.32 -0.88 18.30
CA ASP A 159 16.77 -0.10 17.19
C ASP A 159 17.31 -0.66 15.86
N SER A 160 16.98 -1.92 15.54
CA SER A 160 17.36 -2.55 14.28
C SER A 160 16.80 -1.78 13.08
N TRP A 161 17.64 -1.49 12.09
CA TRP A 161 17.23 -0.79 10.87
C TRP A 161 18.01 -1.25 9.64
N LEU A 162 17.40 -1.08 8.47
CA LEU A 162 18.00 -1.24 7.14
C LEU A 162 17.80 0.08 6.38
N SER A 163 18.87 0.62 5.82
CA SER A 163 18.86 1.89 5.08
C SER A 163 19.38 1.71 3.67
N ILE A 164 18.66 2.23 2.68
CA ILE A 164 18.99 2.15 1.25
C ILE A 164 19.21 3.56 0.70
N GLN A 165 20.39 3.81 0.14
CA GLN A 165 20.76 5.09 -0.45
C GLN A 165 20.47 5.08 -1.96
N LEU A 166 19.54 5.92 -2.41
CA LEU A 166 19.07 5.96 -3.79
C LEU A 166 19.97 6.78 -4.74
N GLU A 167 20.99 7.46 -4.21
CA GLU A 167 21.99 8.31 -4.92
C GLU A 167 21.42 9.56 -5.60
N SER A 168 20.10 9.71 -5.65
CA SER A 168 19.38 10.89 -6.14
C SER A 168 18.11 11.06 -5.33
N THR A 169 17.51 12.24 -5.41
CA THR A 169 16.24 12.52 -4.73
C THR A 169 15.07 12.12 -5.63
N TYR A 170 14.11 11.40 -5.05
CA TYR A 170 12.93 10.90 -5.76
C TYR A 170 11.66 11.32 -5.01
N SER A 171 10.58 11.52 -5.76
CA SER A 171 9.23 11.47 -5.21
C SER A 171 8.82 10.01 -5.09
N ILE A 172 8.87 9.49 -3.85
CA ILE A 172 8.59 8.08 -3.56
C ILE A 172 7.08 7.86 -3.47
N ARG A 173 6.60 6.80 -4.13
CA ARG A 173 5.18 6.45 -4.18
C ARG A 173 4.87 5.16 -3.44
N MET A 174 5.80 4.21 -3.45
CA MET A 174 5.62 2.90 -2.81
C MET A 174 6.97 2.32 -2.41
N VAL A 175 7.00 1.66 -1.25
CA VAL A 175 8.11 0.80 -0.81
C VAL A 175 7.54 -0.58 -0.55
N VAL A 176 8.23 -1.62 -0.98
CA VAL A 176 7.76 -3.00 -0.92
C VAL A 176 8.78 -3.82 -0.15
N ILE A 177 8.31 -4.58 0.84
CA ILE A 177 9.15 -5.48 1.63
C ILE A 177 8.73 -6.92 1.29
N TYR A 178 9.68 -7.71 0.81
CA TYR A 178 9.53 -9.16 0.65
C TYR A 178 10.04 -9.82 1.92
N ALA A 179 9.13 -10.44 2.68
CA ALA A 179 9.50 -11.18 3.88
C ALA A 179 10.17 -12.51 3.54
N ARG A 180 10.84 -13.10 4.54
CA ARG A 180 11.46 -14.41 4.42
C ARG A 180 10.47 -15.48 3.96
N THR A 181 10.99 -16.47 3.25
CA THR A 181 10.20 -17.60 2.72
C THR A 181 10.23 -18.81 3.66
N ASP A 182 10.65 -18.62 4.91
CA ASP A 182 10.72 -19.62 5.96
C ASP A 182 9.99 -19.12 7.22
N TRP A 183 9.92 -19.97 8.24
CA TRP A 183 9.18 -19.74 9.48
C TRP A 183 9.62 -18.50 10.31
N HIS A 184 10.65 -17.77 9.90
CA HIS A 184 11.05 -16.47 10.47
C HIS A 184 10.48 -15.25 9.72
N ALA A 185 9.51 -15.42 8.82
CA ALA A 185 8.88 -14.31 8.13
C ALA A 185 8.36 -13.19 9.07
N TYR A 186 7.97 -13.55 10.30
CA TYR A 186 7.54 -12.62 11.35
C TYR A 186 8.62 -11.57 11.74
N GLU A 187 9.89 -11.77 11.38
CA GLU A 187 10.95 -10.78 11.61
C GLU A 187 10.75 -9.49 10.77
N ALA A 188 9.83 -9.48 9.79
CA ALA A 188 9.36 -8.29 9.10
C ALA A 188 8.21 -7.54 9.81
N ASP A 189 7.66 -8.08 10.90
CA ASP A 189 6.60 -7.46 11.70
C ASP A 189 7.11 -6.20 12.42
N HIS A 190 6.20 -5.39 12.95
CA HIS A 190 6.53 -4.15 13.68
C HIS A 190 7.49 -3.26 12.87
N THR A 191 7.27 -3.11 11.57
CA THR A 191 8.14 -2.30 10.72
C THR A 191 7.49 -0.97 10.34
N ARG A 192 8.32 0.06 10.21
CA ARG A 192 7.92 1.36 9.66
C ARG A 192 8.95 1.82 8.64
N VAL A 193 8.46 2.31 7.52
CA VAL A 193 9.28 2.87 6.45
C VAL A 193 9.34 4.39 6.59
N ILE A 194 10.56 4.93 6.60
CA ILE A 194 10.85 6.37 6.59
C ILE A 194 11.60 6.71 5.31
N VAL A 195 11.13 7.74 4.61
CA VAL A 195 11.80 8.36 3.47
C VAL A 195 12.45 9.65 3.96
N SER A 196 13.77 9.73 3.82
CA SER A 196 14.57 10.83 4.31
C SER A 196 15.14 11.66 3.16
N SER A 197 15.09 12.97 3.34
CA SER A 197 15.84 13.98 2.60
C SER A 197 16.76 14.72 3.59
N ASP A 198 17.58 15.64 3.11
CA ASP A 198 18.53 16.39 3.96
C ASP A 198 17.87 17.08 5.16
N ASN A 199 16.60 17.51 5.02
CA ASN A 199 15.91 18.33 6.04
C ASN A 199 14.61 17.71 6.56
N PHE A 200 14.10 16.64 5.95
CA PHE A 200 12.78 16.10 6.26
C PHE A 200 12.76 14.58 6.26
N ASN A 201 11.97 14.04 7.18
CA ASN A 201 11.65 12.62 7.28
C ASN A 201 10.14 12.44 7.09
N TYR A 202 9.77 11.62 6.11
CA TYR A 202 8.39 11.33 5.78
C TYR A 202 8.10 9.85 6.08
N PRO A 203 7.05 9.51 6.85
CA PRO A 203 6.59 8.14 6.87
C PRO A 203 6.03 7.76 5.50
N CYS A 204 6.44 6.60 4.99
CA CYS A 204 5.77 5.98 3.85
C CYS A 204 4.71 5.02 4.38
N GLY A 205 3.45 5.44 4.34
CA GLY A 205 2.34 4.68 4.92
C GLY A 205 2.33 4.74 6.45
N GLY A 206 2.02 3.59 7.07
CA GLY A 206 1.88 3.41 8.51
C GLY A 206 2.88 2.44 9.10
N GLU A 207 2.75 2.17 10.39
CA GLU A 207 3.41 1.02 11.01
C GLU A 207 2.68 -0.26 10.62
N TYR A 208 3.44 -1.25 10.14
CA TYR A 208 2.95 -2.59 9.85
C TYR A 208 3.14 -3.48 11.08
N PRO A 209 2.05 -3.97 11.70
CA PRO A 209 2.13 -4.67 12.98
C PRO A 209 2.39 -6.18 12.84
N GLY A 210 2.27 -6.76 11.65
CA GLY A 210 2.18 -8.21 11.51
C GLY A 210 0.75 -8.76 11.67
N PRO A 211 0.59 -10.10 11.77
CA PRO A 211 1.63 -11.10 11.66
C PRO A 211 2.02 -11.38 10.20
N THR A 212 3.30 -11.50 9.91
CA THR A 212 3.81 -11.90 8.59
C THR A 212 3.87 -13.42 8.47
N GLN A 213 3.44 -13.95 7.32
CA GLN A 213 3.56 -15.37 6.95
C GLN A 213 4.63 -15.57 5.88
N GLU A 214 5.06 -16.82 5.67
CA GLU A 214 6.03 -17.17 4.63
C GLU A 214 5.60 -16.63 3.26
N ASN A 215 6.53 -15.97 2.56
CA ASN A 215 6.30 -15.34 1.25
C ASN A 215 5.32 -14.15 1.24
N ASP A 216 4.91 -13.62 2.41
CA ASP A 216 4.15 -12.38 2.43
C ASP A 216 5.00 -11.23 1.86
N VAL A 217 4.35 -10.38 1.07
CA VAL A 217 4.94 -9.16 0.49
C VAL A 217 4.10 -7.98 0.96
N ILE A 218 4.74 -6.97 1.56
CA ILE A 218 4.08 -5.83 2.16
C ILE A 218 4.34 -4.59 1.31
N ASP A 219 3.27 -4.02 0.74
CA ASP A 219 3.30 -2.72 0.06
C ASP A 219 3.05 -1.61 1.11
N PHE A 220 3.97 -0.67 1.24
CA PHE A 220 3.79 0.60 1.95
C PHE A 220 3.55 1.71 0.92
N LEU A 221 2.41 2.40 1.01
CA LEU A 221 2.02 3.43 0.05
C LEU A 221 2.31 4.80 0.64
N CYS A 222 3.23 5.53 0.01
CA CYS A 222 3.67 6.80 0.54
C CYS A 222 2.66 7.91 0.22
N ALA A 223 2.44 8.83 1.17
CA ALA A 223 1.60 9.99 0.93
C ALA A 223 2.19 10.88 -0.17
N ALA A 224 1.34 11.62 -0.87
CA ALA A 224 1.80 12.59 -1.87
C ALA A 224 2.72 13.63 -1.23
N GLY A 225 3.76 14.02 -1.96
CA GLY A 225 4.80 14.92 -1.45
C GLY A 225 5.88 14.22 -0.62
N THR A 226 5.84 12.89 -0.48
CA THR A 226 6.96 12.12 0.09
C THR A 226 8.16 12.18 -0.86
N VAL A 227 9.22 12.86 -0.42
CA VAL A 227 10.42 13.11 -1.23
C VAL A 227 11.66 12.78 -0.42
N GLY A 228 12.60 12.06 -1.02
CA GLY A 228 13.85 11.72 -0.35
C GLY A 228 14.83 10.94 -1.22
N SER A 229 16.03 10.76 -0.69
CA SER A 229 17.14 10.03 -1.31
C SER A 229 17.57 8.82 -0.48
N ASN A 230 17.00 8.63 0.71
CA ASN A 230 17.29 7.49 1.57
C ASN A 230 15.99 6.85 2.08
N ILE A 231 15.92 5.53 2.03
CA ILE A 231 14.79 4.73 2.53
C ILE A 231 15.28 3.95 3.75
N THR A 232 14.69 4.18 4.92
CA THR A 232 15.03 3.45 6.14
C THR A 232 13.83 2.65 6.63
N ILE A 233 14.01 1.35 6.75
CA ILE A 233 13.06 0.44 7.42
C ILE A 233 13.52 0.32 8.87
N HIS A 234 12.68 0.77 9.78
CA HIS A 234 12.93 0.66 11.21
C HIS A 234 12.09 -0.46 11.80
N LYS A 235 12.74 -1.28 12.63
CA LYS A 235 12.05 -2.12 13.59
C LYS A 235 11.48 -1.24 14.70
N ARG A 236 10.22 -1.48 15.04
CA ARG A 236 9.46 -0.82 16.10
C ARG A 236 9.35 -1.78 17.27
N PRO A 237 8.93 -1.30 18.46
CA PRO A 237 8.75 -2.18 19.60
C PRO A 237 7.93 -3.43 19.26
N PRO A 238 8.27 -4.59 19.81
CA PRO A 238 9.24 -4.80 20.89
C PRO A 238 10.71 -4.59 20.47
N HIS A 239 11.54 -4.14 21.42
CA HIS A 239 12.96 -3.89 21.16
C HIS A 239 13.74 -5.21 21.11
N ASP A 240 14.98 -5.13 20.62
CA ASP A 240 15.92 -6.26 20.56
C ASP A 240 15.40 -7.39 19.66
N GLU A 241 14.87 -7.01 18.48
CA GLU A 241 14.43 -7.93 17.44
C GLU A 241 15.35 -7.85 16.20
N HIS A 242 15.44 -8.97 15.47
CA HIS A 242 16.00 -8.97 14.14
C HIS A 242 15.09 -8.18 13.18
N LEU A 243 15.70 -7.41 12.29
CA LEU A 243 15.07 -6.97 11.06
C LEU A 243 15.64 -7.81 9.92
N THR A 244 14.79 -8.60 9.28
CA THR A 244 15.19 -9.43 8.15
C THR A 244 14.23 -9.25 6.97
N VAL A 245 14.80 -9.25 5.77
CA VAL A 245 14.06 -9.10 4.51
C VAL A 245 14.74 -9.97 3.44
N CYS A 246 13.95 -10.55 2.54
CA CYS A 246 14.51 -11.12 1.30
C CYS A 246 14.92 -9.98 0.36
N GLU A 247 14.03 -9.02 0.11
CA GLU A 247 14.21 -7.97 -0.89
C GLU A 247 13.38 -6.73 -0.51
N VAL A 248 13.85 -5.56 -0.91
CA VAL A 248 13.16 -4.28 -0.79
C VAL A 248 13.11 -3.60 -2.16
N GLU A 249 11.91 -3.38 -2.67
CA GLU A 249 11.71 -2.60 -3.89
C GLU A 249 11.21 -1.20 -3.54
N VAL A 250 11.69 -0.20 -4.27
CA VAL A 250 11.27 1.19 -4.11
C VAL A 250 10.77 1.68 -5.45
N PHE A 251 9.64 2.38 -5.44
CA PHE A 251 9.02 2.93 -6.64
C PHE A 251 8.71 4.41 -6.47
N GLY A 252 9.08 5.19 -7.48
CA GLY A 252 8.95 6.64 -7.49
C GLY A 252 9.43 7.23 -8.80
N ASN A 253 9.44 8.55 -8.88
CA ASN A 253 9.98 9.28 -10.02
C ASN A 253 11.10 10.21 -9.54
N LEU A 254 12.09 10.46 -10.41
CA LEU A 254 13.15 11.42 -10.10
C LEU A 254 12.51 12.77 -9.72
N TYR A 255 12.98 13.36 -8.63
CA TYR A 255 12.52 14.66 -8.18
C TYR A 255 13.21 15.75 -9.01
N PRO A 256 12.45 16.68 -9.61
CA PRO A 256 12.99 17.69 -10.52
C PRO A 256 13.86 18.75 -9.83
#